data_AF-A0A498JPH2-F1
#
_entry.id   AF-A0A498JPH2-F1
#
_cell.length_a   1.000
_cell.length_b   1.000
_cell.length_c   1.000
_cell.angle_alpha   90.00
_cell.angle_beta   90.00
_cell.angle_gamma   90.00
#
_symmetry.space_group_name_H-M   'P 1'
#
loop_
_entity.id
_entity.type
_entity.pdbx_description
1 polymer ?
#
loop_
_entity_poly.entity_id
_entity_poly.type
_entity_poly.pdbx_seq_one_letter_code
_entity_poly.pdbx_strand_id
1 'polypeptide(L)'
;MIVECKVDLVDLGCLPLSTGSTAGLRRTGDTVNFYMRPVEGLTILVDLDTKQVVEISDKGRSIPILKATNTDYRYSSQRPNQVKKLIKPISIEQPDGPSFTLENDHLPDAKAGVIVSRAKVWDPDTRELRDVMYKGFTSELFVPYMDPTDAWYFKTYMDAGEYGFGLQAMPLEPLNDYSRNAYYMDGVFVAADGKSYVRSNMVCIFESYTGDIGWRHTKCPIMGMEGSEKVTLVVRMAASVANYDYIVDWEFQTDGLIRVKVGLSGILMVKGTSYENMEAF
;
A
#
# COMPACT_ATOMS: atom_id res chain seq x y z
N MET A 1 11.34 7.61 -31.85
CA MET A 1 11.69 7.05 -30.52
C MET A 1 11.55 5.53 -30.40
N ILE A 2 10.35 4.93 -30.33
CA ILE A 2 10.19 3.47 -30.04
C ILE A 2 10.97 2.57 -31.02
N VAL A 3 10.88 2.86 -32.33
CA VAL A 3 11.58 2.13 -33.40
C VAL A 3 13.10 2.41 -33.37
N GLU A 4 13.52 3.63 -33.05
CA GLU A 4 14.94 4.03 -32.99
C GLU A 4 15.66 3.49 -31.75
N CYS A 5 14.95 3.40 -30.62
CA CYS A 5 15.44 2.81 -29.38
C CYS A 5 15.41 1.27 -29.39
N LYS A 6 15.04 0.65 -30.52
CA LYS A 6 14.90 -0.80 -30.70
C LYS A 6 14.04 -1.44 -29.60
N VAL A 7 12.97 -0.76 -29.19
CA VAL A 7 12.00 -1.30 -28.22
C VAL A 7 10.93 -2.02 -29.01
N ASP A 8 10.75 -3.32 -28.76
CA ASP A 8 9.65 -4.08 -29.33
C ASP A 8 8.32 -3.58 -28.72
N LEU A 9 7.29 -3.46 -29.55
CA LEU A 9 5.96 -3.02 -29.11
C LEU A 9 5.34 -3.97 -28.09
N VAL A 10 5.71 -5.26 -28.13
CA VAL A 10 5.24 -6.26 -27.16
C VAL A 10 5.84 -6.06 -25.76
N ASP A 11 6.97 -5.34 -25.66
CA ASP A 11 7.65 -5.05 -24.41
C ASP A 11 7.18 -3.71 -23.79
N LEU A 12 6.14 -3.08 -24.32
CA LEU A 12 5.64 -1.80 -23.85
C LEU A 12 4.39 -1.96 -22.97
N GLY A 13 4.49 -1.50 -21.73
CA GLY A 13 3.36 -1.30 -20.83
C GLY A 13 2.97 0.18 -20.79
N CYS A 14 1.66 0.46 -20.82
CA CYS A 14 1.10 1.80 -20.64
C CYS A 14 0.37 1.87 -19.30
N LEU A 15 0.66 2.90 -18.51
CA LEU A 15 -0.09 3.18 -17.27
C LEU A 15 -0.94 4.45 -17.47
N PRO A 16 -2.27 4.37 -17.38
CA PRO A 16 -3.12 5.55 -17.46
C PRO A 16 -2.97 6.41 -16.21
N LEU A 17 -2.67 7.70 -16.38
CA LEU A 17 -2.53 8.68 -15.32
C LEU A 17 -3.73 9.62 -15.31
N SER A 18 -4.20 10.02 -14.14
CA SER A 18 -5.32 10.95 -14.00
C SER A 18 -4.93 12.35 -14.45
N THR A 19 -5.92 13.12 -14.93
CA THR A 19 -5.91 14.25 -15.91
C THR A 19 -6.04 13.84 -17.39
N GLY A 20 -7.18 13.20 -17.73
CA GLY A 20 -7.60 13.07 -19.12
C GLY A 20 -6.80 12.06 -19.94
N SER A 21 -6.29 11.00 -19.30
CA SER A 21 -5.76 9.80 -19.96
C SER A 21 -4.40 9.98 -20.62
N THR A 22 -3.47 10.61 -19.91
CA THR A 22 -2.07 10.59 -20.31
C THR A 22 -1.44 9.24 -19.93
N ALA A 23 -1.02 8.45 -20.91
CA ALA A 23 -0.34 7.17 -20.66
C ALA A 23 1.18 7.34 -20.64
N GLY A 24 1.83 6.86 -19.57
CA GLY A 24 3.28 6.71 -19.53
C GLY A 24 3.68 5.35 -20.13
N LEU A 25 4.56 5.34 -21.13
CA LEU A 25 5.09 4.11 -21.73
C LEU A 25 6.30 3.60 -20.96
N ARG A 26 6.42 2.28 -20.82
CA ARG A 26 7.48 1.63 -20.03
C ARG A 26 7.87 0.29 -20.59
N ARG A 27 9.14 -0.09 -20.44
CA ARG A 27 9.66 -1.34 -20.99
C ARG A 27 9.59 -2.50 -19.98
N THR A 28 8.92 -3.59 -20.32
CA THR A 28 8.62 -4.75 -19.44
C THR A 28 9.49 -5.98 -19.68
N GLY A 29 10.13 -6.13 -20.86
CA GLY A 29 10.72 -7.41 -21.30
C GLY A 29 11.89 -7.98 -20.46
N ASP A 30 12.69 -7.14 -19.80
CA ASP A 30 13.91 -7.58 -19.08
C ASP A 30 13.74 -7.64 -17.55
N THR A 31 12.65 -7.08 -17.00
CA THR A 31 12.40 -7.00 -15.55
C THR A 31 10.93 -6.69 -15.30
N VAL A 32 10.36 -7.25 -14.24
CA VAL A 32 8.99 -6.89 -13.81
C VAL A 32 8.90 -5.47 -13.25
N ASN A 33 10.02 -4.87 -12.86
CA ASN A 33 10.06 -3.51 -12.35
C ASN A 33 10.11 -2.48 -13.48
N PHE A 34 9.01 -2.37 -14.23
CA PHE A 34 8.89 -1.41 -15.31
C PHE A 34 8.82 0.04 -14.81
N TYR A 35 8.50 0.28 -13.54
CA TYR A 35 8.54 1.60 -12.88
C TYR A 35 9.94 2.22 -12.91
N MET A 36 11.00 1.40 -12.91
CA MET A 36 12.40 1.83 -13.04
C MET A 36 12.84 2.09 -14.49
N ARG A 37 11.98 1.87 -15.48
CA ARG A 37 12.32 1.96 -16.91
C ARG A 37 11.32 2.83 -17.68
N PRO A 38 11.16 4.11 -17.30
CA PRO A 38 10.28 5.01 -18.02
C PRO A 38 10.79 5.27 -19.43
N VAL A 39 9.85 5.36 -20.39
CA VAL A 39 10.09 6.01 -21.67
C VAL A 39 9.82 7.49 -21.46
N GLU A 40 10.85 8.21 -21.02
CA GLU A 40 10.73 9.60 -20.59
C GLU A 40 10.39 10.54 -21.75
N GLY A 41 9.59 11.58 -21.47
CA GLY A 41 9.25 12.63 -22.43
C GLY A 41 8.32 12.20 -23.57
N LEU A 42 7.77 10.98 -23.54
CA LEU A 42 6.65 10.58 -24.39
C LEU A 42 5.37 10.46 -23.56
N THR A 43 4.38 11.26 -23.94
CA THR A 43 3.04 11.28 -23.33
C THR A 43 1.99 11.11 -24.42
N ILE A 44 0.94 10.34 -24.10
CA ILE A 44 -0.18 10.09 -25.02
C ILE A 44 -1.46 10.43 -24.29
N LEU A 45 -2.18 11.46 -24.73
CA LEU A 45 -3.49 11.85 -24.22
C LEU A 45 -4.58 11.04 -24.94
N VAL A 46 -5.43 10.36 -24.19
CA VAL A 46 -6.53 9.53 -24.70
C VAL A 46 -7.86 10.08 -24.19
N ASP A 47 -8.94 9.94 -24.94
CA ASP A 47 -10.29 10.15 -24.44
C ASP A 47 -10.87 8.78 -24.06
N LEU A 48 -11.24 8.56 -22.80
CA LEU A 48 -11.76 7.25 -22.35
C LEU A 48 -13.19 6.97 -22.83
N ASP A 49 -13.96 8.01 -23.14
CA ASP A 49 -15.35 7.87 -23.62
C ASP A 49 -15.34 7.49 -25.10
N THR A 50 -14.59 8.23 -25.92
CA THR A 50 -14.48 7.96 -27.36
C THR A 50 -13.44 6.90 -27.70
N LYS A 51 -12.54 6.58 -26.76
CA LYS A 51 -11.41 5.64 -26.91
C LYS A 51 -10.42 6.05 -27.99
N GLN A 52 -10.22 7.35 -28.18
CA GLN A 52 -9.35 7.90 -29.21
C GLN A 52 -8.12 8.58 -28.62
N VAL A 53 -7.00 8.51 -29.34
CA VAL A 53 -5.82 9.31 -29.02
C VAL A 53 -6.10 10.75 -29.45
N VAL A 54 -6.08 11.66 -28.49
CA VAL A 54 -6.29 13.09 -28.69
C VAL A 54 -4.97 13.78 -29.03
N GLU A 55 -3.89 13.43 -28.33
CA GLU A 55 -2.59 14.06 -28.50
C GLU A 55 -1.46 13.06 -28.25
N ILE A 56 -0.35 13.20 -29.00
CA ILE A 56 0.91 12.53 -28.72
C ILE A 56 1.99 13.60 -28.63
N SER A 57 2.66 13.69 -27.49
CA SER A 57 3.81 14.57 -27.27
C SER A 57 5.07 13.72 -27.08
N ASP A 58 6.07 13.92 -27.95
CA ASP A 58 7.34 13.19 -27.97
C ASP A 58 8.51 14.20 -27.88
N LYS A 59 8.89 14.54 -26.65
CA LYS A 59 9.96 15.50 -26.30
C LYS A 59 11.19 14.85 -25.68
N GLY A 60 11.17 13.54 -25.45
CA GLY A 60 12.21 12.80 -24.73
C GLY A 60 13.12 11.93 -25.57
N ARG A 61 13.15 12.08 -26.91
CA ARG A 61 13.91 11.20 -27.82
C ARG A 61 15.38 10.98 -27.47
N SER A 62 16.03 11.96 -26.87
CA SER A 62 17.45 11.89 -26.46
C SER A 62 17.66 11.28 -25.08
N ILE A 63 16.60 10.99 -24.33
CA ILE A 63 16.68 10.45 -22.97
C ILE A 63 16.78 8.93 -23.05
N PRO A 64 17.86 8.33 -22.53
CA PRO A 64 18.03 6.88 -22.57
C PRO A 64 17.04 6.17 -21.64
N ILE A 65 16.58 4.99 -22.06
CA ILE A 65 15.82 4.09 -21.19
C ILE A 65 16.82 3.38 -20.26
N LEU A 66 16.56 3.44 -18.95
CA LEU A 66 17.43 2.81 -17.95
C LEU A 66 17.55 1.28 -18.16
N LYS A 67 18.71 0.74 -17.79
CA LYS A 67 18.99 -0.70 -17.81
C LYS A 67 18.15 -1.41 -16.74
N ALA A 68 17.76 -2.64 -17.01
CA ALA A 68 17.02 -3.51 -16.07
C ALA A 68 17.89 -4.16 -14.99
N THR A 69 19.21 -3.96 -15.05
CA THR A 69 20.15 -4.59 -14.12
C THR A 69 19.87 -4.11 -12.69
N ASN A 70 19.74 -5.05 -11.76
CA ASN A 70 19.48 -4.79 -10.33
C ASN A 70 18.15 -4.08 -10.01
N THR A 71 17.14 -4.15 -10.89
CA THR A 71 15.81 -3.54 -10.64
C THR A 71 14.72 -4.55 -10.27
N ASP A 72 14.89 -5.85 -10.56
CA ASP A 72 13.87 -6.88 -10.28
C ASP A 72 13.73 -7.11 -8.77
N TYR A 73 12.54 -6.91 -8.21
CA TYR A 73 12.29 -7.05 -6.77
C TYR A 73 11.93 -8.48 -6.35
N ARG A 74 11.69 -9.39 -7.29
CA ARG A 74 11.29 -10.77 -6.96
C ARG A 74 12.48 -11.53 -6.41
N TYR A 75 12.28 -12.12 -5.24
CA TYR A 75 13.28 -12.97 -4.59
C TYR A 75 13.81 -14.07 -5.53
N SER A 76 12.93 -14.69 -6.34
CA SER A 76 13.29 -15.73 -7.30
C SER A 76 14.25 -15.29 -8.41
N SER A 77 14.28 -13.99 -8.71
CA SER A 77 15.15 -13.40 -9.75
C SER A 77 16.48 -12.91 -9.18
N GLN A 78 16.65 -12.91 -7.86
CA GLN A 78 17.89 -12.50 -7.19
C GLN A 78 18.94 -13.62 -7.23
N ARG A 79 20.22 -13.26 -7.34
CA ARG A 79 21.28 -14.27 -7.36
C ARG A 79 21.39 -14.93 -5.97
N PRO A 80 21.53 -16.27 -5.87
CA PRO A 80 21.56 -16.98 -4.57
C PRO A 80 22.60 -16.43 -3.58
N ASN A 81 23.75 -15.96 -4.10
CA ASN A 81 24.85 -15.43 -3.28
C ASN A 81 24.60 -14.00 -2.76
N GLN A 82 23.54 -13.32 -3.21
CA GLN A 82 23.17 -11.98 -2.76
C GLN A 82 22.14 -11.98 -1.63
N VAL A 83 21.45 -13.09 -1.38
CA VAL A 83 20.43 -13.14 -0.34
C VAL A 83 20.99 -13.78 0.93
N LYS A 84 21.37 -12.94 1.89
CA LYS A 84 21.75 -13.38 3.23
C LYS A 84 20.53 -13.38 4.14
N LYS A 85 20.04 -14.55 4.56
CA LYS A 85 18.98 -14.66 5.56
C LYS A 85 19.54 -14.35 6.95
N LEU A 86 19.49 -13.08 7.33
CA LEU A 86 20.03 -12.58 8.61
C LEU A 86 19.09 -12.83 9.81
N ILE A 87 17.79 -12.90 9.54
CA ILE A 87 16.76 -12.97 10.58
C ILE A 87 16.49 -14.44 10.94
N LYS A 88 16.64 -14.77 12.22
CA LYS A 88 16.25 -16.08 12.76
C LYS A 88 14.72 -16.20 12.77
N PRO A 89 14.14 -17.40 12.58
CA PRO A 89 12.70 -17.58 12.66
C PRO A 89 12.12 -17.08 13.99
N ILE A 90 10.95 -16.45 13.93
CA ILE A 90 10.18 -15.96 15.09
C ILE A 90 8.78 -16.58 15.00
N SER A 91 8.20 -16.98 16.14
CA SER A 91 6.84 -17.51 16.25
C SER A 91 6.07 -16.78 17.34
N ILE A 92 4.79 -16.50 17.09
CA ILE A 92 3.83 -15.93 18.04
C ILE A 92 2.64 -16.91 18.08
N GLU A 93 2.23 -17.31 19.27
CA GLU A 93 1.16 -18.29 19.49
C GLU A 93 0.12 -17.76 20.48
N GLN A 94 -1.14 -18.13 20.26
CA GLN A 94 -2.27 -17.83 21.15
C GLN A 94 -3.00 -19.15 21.40
N PRO A 95 -2.61 -19.91 22.43
CA PRO A 95 -3.12 -21.26 22.68
C PRO A 95 -4.64 -21.34 22.82
N ASP A 96 -5.24 -20.29 23.38
CA ASP A 96 -6.69 -20.19 23.62
C ASP A 96 -7.42 -19.39 22.51
N GLY A 97 -6.72 -19.07 21.42
CA GLY A 97 -7.25 -18.23 20.33
C GLY A 97 -7.12 -16.72 20.59
N PRO A 98 -7.58 -15.89 19.64
CA PRO A 98 -7.57 -14.43 19.80
C PRO A 98 -8.59 -13.96 20.85
N SER A 99 -8.31 -12.83 21.51
CA SER A 99 -9.19 -12.27 22.55
C SER A 99 -10.36 -11.46 21.98
N PHE A 100 -10.33 -11.12 20.69
CA PHE A 100 -11.43 -10.43 20.02
C PHE A 100 -12.48 -11.42 19.51
N THR A 101 -13.72 -10.96 19.45
CA THR A 101 -14.84 -11.67 18.84
C THR A 101 -15.33 -10.91 17.62
N LEU A 102 -15.91 -11.63 16.67
CA LEU A 102 -16.44 -11.07 15.43
C LEU A 102 -17.93 -11.36 15.37
N GLU A 103 -18.71 -10.31 15.18
CA GLU A 103 -20.15 -10.37 15.06
C GLU A 103 -20.58 -9.79 13.72
N ASN A 104 -21.17 -10.63 12.86
CA ASN A 104 -21.60 -10.32 11.49
C ASN A 104 -20.45 -10.11 10.49
N ASP A 105 -20.80 -10.19 9.20
CA ASP A 105 -19.90 -9.88 8.11
C ASP A 105 -19.86 -8.37 7.85
N HIS A 106 -18.66 -7.80 7.87
CA HIS A 106 -18.41 -6.42 7.51
C HIS A 106 -17.75 -6.34 6.15
N LEU A 107 -18.32 -5.56 5.23
CA LEU A 107 -17.76 -5.36 3.89
C LEU A 107 -17.02 -4.03 3.83
N PRO A 108 -15.79 -4.01 3.28
CA PRO A 108 -15.06 -2.78 3.06
C PRO A 108 -15.69 -1.95 1.94
N ASP A 109 -15.53 -0.63 2.02
CA ASP A 109 -16.07 0.30 1.03
C ASP A 109 -15.18 0.39 -0.21
N ALA A 110 -15.77 0.45 -1.41
CA ALA A 110 -15.01 0.53 -2.66
C ALA A 110 -14.13 1.78 -2.77
N LYS A 111 -14.62 2.93 -2.28
CA LYS A 111 -13.89 4.20 -2.36
C LYS A 111 -12.93 4.37 -1.18
N ALA A 112 -13.40 4.15 0.03
CA ALA A 112 -12.65 4.46 1.27
C ALA A 112 -11.84 3.27 1.80
N GLY A 113 -12.17 2.04 1.41
CA GLY A 113 -11.60 0.84 2.01
C GLY A 113 -12.17 0.60 3.41
N VAL A 114 -11.28 0.44 4.41
CA VAL A 114 -11.68 0.22 5.80
C VAL A 114 -12.35 1.48 6.39
N ILE A 115 -13.55 1.28 6.95
CA ILE A 115 -14.28 2.29 7.72
C ILE A 115 -14.51 1.76 9.12
N VAL A 116 -13.92 2.41 10.12
CA VAL A 116 -14.20 2.12 11.53
C VAL A 116 -15.44 2.92 11.95
N SER A 117 -16.48 2.24 12.43
CA SER A 117 -17.72 2.87 12.85
C SER A 117 -18.08 2.52 14.30
N ARG A 118 -18.64 3.48 15.03
CA ARG A 118 -19.16 3.34 16.40
C ARG A 118 -18.17 2.72 17.38
N ALA A 119 -16.92 3.18 17.34
CA ALA A 119 -15.91 2.77 18.30
C ALA A 119 -16.31 3.26 19.70
N LYS A 120 -16.38 2.30 20.62
CA LYS A 120 -16.72 2.48 22.04
C LYS A 120 -15.60 1.91 22.91
N VAL A 121 -15.48 2.45 24.12
CA VAL A 121 -14.55 1.95 25.14
C VAL A 121 -15.32 1.54 26.39
N TRP A 122 -14.91 0.46 27.03
CA TRP A 122 -15.45 0.05 28.33
C TRP A 122 -14.83 0.91 29.43
N ASP A 123 -15.68 1.65 30.16
CA ASP A 123 -15.25 2.49 31.27
C ASP A 123 -15.30 1.67 32.57
N PRO A 124 -14.16 1.41 33.23
CA PRO A 124 -14.12 0.55 34.41
C PRO A 124 -14.76 1.17 35.65
N ASP A 125 -14.85 2.51 35.73
CA ASP A 125 -15.39 3.22 36.87
C ASP A 125 -16.92 3.23 36.83
N THR A 126 -17.48 3.52 35.65
CA THR A 126 -18.93 3.60 35.44
C THR A 126 -19.55 2.24 35.06
N ARG A 127 -18.74 1.29 34.57
CA ARG A 127 -19.17 0.00 34.02
C ARG A 127 -20.13 0.13 32.85
N GLU A 128 -19.90 1.15 32.03
CA GLU A 128 -20.69 1.43 30.83
C GLU A 128 -19.79 1.54 29.59
N LEU A 129 -20.36 1.27 28.41
CA LEU A 129 -19.71 1.51 27.13
C LEU A 129 -19.86 2.98 26.73
N ARG A 130 -18.74 3.67 26.58
CA ARG A 130 -18.71 5.09 26.19
C ARG A 130 -18.34 5.25 24.72
N ASP A 131 -19.10 6.07 24.00
CA ASP A 131 -18.81 6.41 22.61
C ASP A 131 -17.54 7.25 22.50
N VAL A 132 -16.65 6.86 21.59
CA VAL A 132 -15.38 7.56 21.32
C VAL A 132 -15.37 8.12 19.90
N MET A 133 -15.67 7.29 18.90
CA MET A 133 -15.64 7.70 17.49
C MET A 133 -16.83 7.11 16.74
N TYR A 134 -17.65 7.98 16.14
CA TYR A 134 -18.79 7.54 15.36
C TYR A 134 -18.39 6.93 14.02
N LYS A 135 -17.45 7.56 13.29
CA LYS A 135 -16.96 7.10 11.99
C LYS A 135 -15.56 7.65 11.71
N GLY A 136 -14.64 6.79 11.30
CA GLY A 136 -13.28 7.13 10.89
C GLY A 136 -12.85 6.32 9.67
N PHE A 137 -12.26 6.99 8.68
CA PHE A 137 -11.75 6.38 7.45
C PHE A 137 -10.78 7.34 6.74
N THR A 138 -9.98 6.82 5.80
CA THR A 138 -9.14 7.64 4.93
C THR A 138 -10.02 8.29 3.86
N SER A 139 -10.25 9.60 3.99
CA SER A 139 -11.15 10.31 3.05
C SER A 139 -10.52 10.56 1.69
N GLU A 140 -9.21 10.82 1.63
CA GLU A 140 -8.48 11.10 0.40
C GLU A 140 -6.96 10.92 0.58
N LEU A 141 -6.24 10.70 -0.51
CA LEU A 141 -4.78 10.75 -0.59
C LEU A 141 -4.40 11.67 -1.74
N PHE A 142 -3.64 12.73 -1.47
CA PHE A 142 -3.17 13.67 -2.50
C PHE A 142 -1.66 13.51 -2.72
N VAL A 143 -1.27 13.16 -3.95
CA VAL A 143 0.12 12.80 -4.30
C VAL A 143 0.65 13.72 -5.42
N PRO A 144 1.00 14.98 -5.10
CA PRO A 144 1.53 15.92 -6.08
C PRO A 144 3.01 15.67 -6.37
N TYR A 145 3.34 15.40 -7.63
CA TYR A 145 4.72 15.47 -8.09
C TYR A 145 5.14 16.93 -8.27
N MET A 146 6.40 17.22 -7.93
CA MET A 146 6.94 18.58 -7.89
C MET A 146 7.78 18.95 -9.12
N ASP A 147 7.54 18.26 -10.24
CA ASP A 147 8.25 18.51 -11.50
C ASP A 147 7.33 19.25 -12.49
N PRO A 148 7.65 20.51 -12.84
CA PRO A 148 6.77 21.35 -13.65
C PRO A 148 6.89 21.08 -15.16
N THR A 149 7.71 20.11 -15.59
CA THR A 149 7.90 19.81 -17.02
C THR A 149 6.71 19.07 -17.63
N ASP A 150 6.58 19.15 -18.95
CA ASP A 150 5.41 18.69 -19.71
C ASP A 150 4.99 17.23 -19.48
N ALA A 151 5.91 16.35 -19.06
CA ALA A 151 5.61 14.94 -18.79
C ALA A 151 5.23 14.63 -17.33
N TRP A 152 5.22 15.64 -16.46
CA TRP A 152 5.08 15.48 -15.01
C TRP A 152 4.14 16.48 -14.34
N TYR A 153 3.97 17.68 -14.89
CA TYR A 153 3.21 18.76 -14.24
C TYR A 153 1.79 18.37 -13.83
N PHE A 154 1.18 17.42 -14.54
CA PHE A 154 -0.19 16.96 -14.34
C PHE A 154 -0.32 15.79 -13.37
N LYS A 155 0.79 15.22 -12.89
CA LYS A 155 0.80 14.06 -11.98
C LYS A 155 0.53 14.53 -10.56
N THR A 156 -0.74 14.68 -10.22
CA THR A 156 -1.17 15.09 -8.89
C THR A 156 -2.36 14.25 -8.44
N TYR A 157 -2.09 12.97 -8.17
CA TYR A 157 -3.15 11.98 -8.00
C TYR A 157 -3.99 12.24 -6.75
N MET A 158 -5.29 11.96 -6.87
CA MET A 158 -6.23 11.84 -5.77
C MET A 158 -6.68 10.38 -5.66
N ASP A 159 -5.91 9.55 -4.96
CA ASP A 159 -6.01 8.10 -5.14
C ASP A 159 -7.38 7.53 -4.76
N ALA A 160 -7.99 8.03 -3.68
CA ALA A 160 -9.29 7.55 -3.26
C ALA A 160 -10.39 8.06 -4.20
N GLY A 161 -10.32 9.30 -4.63
CA GLY A 161 -11.26 9.93 -5.56
C GLY A 161 -11.22 9.37 -6.97
N GLU A 162 -10.04 9.12 -7.51
CA GLU A 162 -9.81 8.80 -8.92
C GLU A 162 -9.74 7.29 -9.19
N TYR A 163 -9.16 6.52 -8.26
CA TYR A 163 -8.91 5.09 -8.45
C TYR A 163 -9.69 4.19 -7.47
N GLY A 164 -10.22 4.76 -6.39
CA GLY A 164 -10.95 4.06 -5.34
C GLY A 164 -10.00 3.30 -4.41
N PHE A 165 -9.77 3.82 -3.20
CA PHE A 165 -8.76 3.27 -2.30
C PHE A 165 -9.06 1.82 -1.87
N GLY A 166 -10.35 1.50 -1.64
CA GLY A 166 -10.78 0.12 -1.40
C GLY A 166 -10.68 -0.78 -2.63
N LEU A 167 -10.99 -0.26 -3.82
CA LEU A 167 -10.79 -0.99 -5.09
C LEU A 167 -9.33 -1.31 -5.38
N GLN A 168 -8.39 -0.54 -4.83
CA GLN A 168 -6.95 -0.78 -4.95
C GLN A 168 -6.36 -1.62 -3.80
N ALA A 169 -7.18 -2.07 -2.84
CA ALA A 169 -6.71 -2.94 -1.77
C ALA A 169 -6.33 -4.32 -2.30
N MET A 170 -5.15 -4.82 -1.97
CA MET A 170 -4.65 -6.10 -2.48
C MET A 170 -4.76 -7.21 -1.43
N PRO A 171 -4.85 -8.49 -1.84
CA PRO A 171 -4.80 -9.62 -0.91
C PRO A 171 -3.53 -9.57 -0.06
N LEU A 172 -3.69 -9.59 1.25
CA LEU A 172 -2.59 -9.57 2.20
C LEU A 172 -1.91 -10.96 2.28
N GLU A 173 -0.58 -10.99 2.26
CA GLU A 173 0.21 -12.22 2.23
C GLU A 173 0.39 -12.84 3.64
N PRO A 174 -0.03 -14.10 3.86
CA PRO A 174 0.12 -14.76 5.14
C PRO A 174 1.57 -14.82 5.63
N LEU A 175 1.77 -14.53 6.93
CA LEU A 175 3.08 -14.54 7.60
C LEU A 175 4.07 -13.47 7.13
N ASN A 176 3.76 -12.72 6.07
CA ASN A 176 4.51 -11.52 5.67
C ASN A 176 3.81 -10.27 6.20
N ASP A 177 2.52 -10.12 5.89
CA ASP A 177 1.76 -8.91 6.22
C ASP A 177 1.08 -9.01 7.59
N TYR A 178 0.97 -10.20 8.18
CA TYR A 178 0.28 -10.44 9.46
C TYR A 178 0.65 -11.77 10.12
N SER A 179 0.26 -11.93 11.39
CA SER A 179 0.52 -13.13 12.21
C SER A 179 -0.46 -14.29 11.92
N ARG A 180 -0.10 -15.52 12.32
CA ARG A 180 -0.88 -16.74 12.04
C ARG A 180 -2.33 -16.70 12.54
N ASN A 181 -2.61 -15.94 13.59
CA ASN A 181 -3.93 -15.91 14.25
C ASN A 181 -4.79 -14.73 13.77
N ALA A 182 -4.43 -14.10 12.65
CA ALA A 182 -5.24 -13.06 12.06
C ALA A 182 -6.55 -13.63 11.48
N TYR A 183 -7.62 -12.87 11.62
CA TYR A 183 -8.87 -13.07 10.89
C TYR A 183 -8.86 -12.27 9.59
N TYR A 184 -9.49 -12.81 8.54
CA TYR A 184 -9.53 -12.19 7.21
C TYR A 184 -10.95 -11.83 6.82
N MET A 185 -11.07 -10.68 6.16
CA MET A 185 -12.29 -10.24 5.53
C MET A 185 -12.05 -10.05 4.03
N ASP A 186 -12.98 -10.59 3.25
CA ASP A 186 -13.02 -10.42 1.81
C ASP A 186 -13.71 -9.09 1.45
N GLY A 187 -13.32 -8.53 0.32
CA GLY A 187 -14.02 -7.41 -0.30
C GLY A 187 -14.98 -7.89 -1.38
N VAL A 188 -16.19 -7.34 -1.42
CA VAL A 188 -17.15 -7.57 -2.52
C VAL A 188 -17.33 -6.26 -3.27
N PHE A 189 -17.01 -6.28 -4.56
CA PHE A 189 -17.01 -5.09 -5.42
C PHE A 189 -17.79 -5.31 -6.69
N VAL A 190 -18.03 -4.24 -7.44
CA VAL A 190 -18.75 -4.26 -8.71
C VAL A 190 -17.79 -3.83 -9.83
N ALA A 191 -17.67 -4.66 -10.86
CA ALA A 191 -16.88 -4.37 -12.04
C ALA A 191 -17.60 -3.37 -12.97
N ALA A 192 -16.88 -2.85 -13.97
CA ALA A 192 -17.43 -1.87 -14.92
C ALA A 192 -18.64 -2.39 -15.72
N ASP A 193 -18.80 -3.71 -15.86
CA ASP A 193 -19.95 -4.36 -16.51
C ASP A 193 -21.13 -4.61 -15.54
N GLY A 194 -21.03 -4.13 -14.30
CA GLY A 194 -22.04 -4.31 -13.26
C GLY A 194 -21.99 -5.66 -12.53
N LYS A 195 -21.06 -6.56 -12.88
CA LYS A 195 -20.94 -7.86 -12.19
C LYS A 195 -20.19 -7.72 -10.88
N SER A 196 -20.70 -8.38 -9.85
CA SER A 196 -19.99 -8.48 -8.58
C SER A 196 -18.79 -9.41 -8.70
N TYR A 197 -17.68 -9.05 -8.06
CA TYR A 197 -16.53 -9.92 -7.87
C TYR A 197 -16.04 -9.85 -6.42
N VAL A 198 -15.42 -10.93 -5.96
CA VAL A 198 -14.85 -11.05 -4.62
C VAL A 198 -13.34 -10.89 -4.71
N ARG A 199 -12.76 -10.12 -3.81
CA ARG A 199 -11.31 -10.05 -3.60
C ARG A 199 -11.00 -10.59 -2.20
N SER A 200 -10.29 -11.71 -2.16
CA SER A 200 -10.01 -12.42 -0.91
C SER A 200 -8.97 -11.70 -0.05
N ASN A 201 -9.05 -11.87 1.27
CA ASN A 201 -8.02 -11.43 2.24
C ASN A 201 -7.66 -9.94 2.14
N MET A 202 -8.66 -9.08 1.95
CA MET A 202 -8.47 -7.65 1.72
C MET A 202 -8.14 -6.89 3.02
N VAL A 203 -8.75 -7.32 4.13
CA VAL A 203 -8.53 -6.73 5.44
C VAL A 203 -8.18 -7.84 6.41
N CYS A 204 -7.20 -7.62 7.28
CA CYS A 204 -6.90 -8.54 8.37
C CYS A 204 -7.08 -7.87 9.72
N ILE A 205 -7.55 -8.66 10.69
CA ILE A 205 -7.73 -8.25 12.09
C ILE A 205 -6.87 -9.18 12.95
N PHE A 206 -5.99 -8.61 13.77
CA PHE A 206 -5.12 -9.41 14.63
C PHE A 206 -4.71 -8.65 15.90
N GLU A 207 -4.26 -9.41 16.88
CA GLU A 207 -3.67 -8.86 18.09
C GLU A 207 -2.14 -8.78 17.92
N SER A 208 -1.60 -7.60 18.16
CA SER A 208 -0.17 -7.35 18.16
C SER A 208 0.36 -7.32 19.58
N TYR A 209 1.36 -8.17 19.85
CA TYR A 209 2.12 -8.21 21.09
C TYR A 209 3.60 -7.98 20.79
N THR A 210 4.01 -6.72 20.85
CA THR A 210 5.37 -6.26 20.49
C THR A 210 6.30 -6.13 21.71
N GLY A 211 5.86 -6.61 22.88
CA GLY A 211 6.57 -6.40 24.15
C GLY A 211 6.37 -4.98 24.72
N ASP A 212 5.35 -4.26 24.24
CA ASP A 212 4.98 -2.97 24.78
C ASP A 212 4.47 -3.12 26.23
N ILE A 213 4.88 -2.18 27.09
CA ILE A 213 4.53 -2.17 28.50
C ILE A 213 3.31 -1.26 28.67
N GLY A 214 2.21 -1.80 29.20
CA GLY A 214 1.01 -1.02 29.49
C GLY A 214 1.28 -0.01 30.59
N TRP A 215 1.80 -0.49 31.71
CA TRP A 215 2.41 0.32 32.76
C TRP A 215 3.34 -0.55 33.60
N ARG A 216 4.29 0.08 34.30
CA ARG A 216 5.13 -0.60 35.28
C ARG A 216 5.56 0.35 36.39
N HIS A 217 5.68 -0.18 37.61
CA HIS A 217 6.23 0.56 38.74
C HIS A 217 7.07 -0.34 39.64
N THR A 218 8.14 0.22 40.20
CA THR A 218 8.99 -0.44 41.20
C THR A 218 9.10 0.49 42.39
N LYS A 219 8.47 0.10 43.51
CA LYS A 219 8.41 0.94 44.72
C LYS A 219 9.79 1.15 45.34
N CYS A 220 10.55 0.06 45.51
CA CYS A 220 11.98 0.06 45.83
C CYS A 220 12.56 -1.36 45.62
N PRO A 221 13.90 -1.55 45.66
CA PRO A 221 14.53 -2.85 45.38
C PRO A 221 14.07 -4.01 46.27
N ILE A 222 13.56 -3.73 47.47
CA ILE A 222 13.13 -4.75 48.45
C ILE A 222 11.60 -4.94 48.52
N MET A 223 10.80 -4.14 47.81
CA MET A 223 9.33 -4.16 47.90
C MET A 223 8.63 -4.63 46.61
N GLY A 224 9.37 -5.19 45.65
CA GLY A 224 8.80 -5.80 44.44
C GLY A 224 8.48 -4.82 43.30
N MET A 225 7.98 -5.39 42.19
CA MET A 225 7.64 -4.69 40.95
C MET A 225 6.25 -5.14 40.49
N GLU A 226 5.48 -4.17 39.97
CA GLU A 226 4.19 -4.42 39.32
C GLU A 226 4.21 -3.89 37.88
N GLY A 227 3.39 -4.50 37.03
CA GLY A 227 3.18 -4.02 35.67
C GLY A 227 2.09 -4.80 34.95
N SER A 228 1.74 -4.31 33.77
CA SER A 228 0.73 -4.89 32.89
C SER A 228 1.23 -4.91 31.46
N GLU A 229 0.85 -5.94 30.73
CA GLU A 229 1.11 -6.09 29.30
C GLU A 229 0.23 -5.16 28.46
N LYS A 230 0.73 -4.79 27.28
CA LYS A 230 -0.02 -4.02 26.29
C LYS A 230 -0.25 -4.86 25.04
N VAL A 231 -1.51 -5.23 24.84
CA VAL A 231 -1.98 -5.87 23.60
C VAL A 231 -2.72 -4.84 22.78
N THR A 232 -2.43 -4.79 21.48
CA THR A 232 -3.05 -3.85 20.55
C THR A 232 -3.86 -4.64 19.53
N LEU A 233 -5.15 -4.32 19.38
CA LEU A 233 -5.96 -4.83 18.28
C LEU A 233 -5.66 -4.00 17.02
N VAL A 234 -5.30 -4.66 15.93
CA VAL A 234 -4.93 -4.03 14.66
C VAL A 234 -5.92 -4.45 13.58
N VAL A 235 -6.49 -3.48 12.88
CA VAL A 235 -7.23 -3.68 11.63
C VAL A 235 -6.39 -3.12 10.50
N ARG A 236 -5.87 -3.98 9.63
CA ARG A 236 -4.94 -3.64 8.56
C ARG A 236 -5.56 -3.81 7.18
N MET A 237 -5.28 -2.85 6.30
CA MET A 237 -5.53 -2.93 4.86
C MET A 237 -4.28 -2.46 4.13
N ALA A 238 -3.88 -3.16 3.07
CA ALA A 238 -2.83 -2.71 2.16
C ALA A 238 -3.43 -2.40 0.79
N ALA A 239 -3.16 -1.20 0.27
CA ALA A 239 -3.62 -0.76 -1.04
C ALA A 239 -2.44 -0.43 -1.96
N SER A 240 -2.46 -0.99 -3.16
CA SER A 240 -1.43 -0.80 -4.16
C SER A 240 -1.98 0.08 -5.28
N VAL A 241 -1.65 1.38 -5.26
CA VAL A 241 -2.06 2.33 -6.29
C VAL A 241 -0.88 2.54 -7.23
N ALA A 242 -0.92 1.84 -8.37
CA ALA A 242 0.17 1.80 -9.33
C ALA A 242 1.53 1.42 -8.70
N ASN A 243 2.41 2.40 -8.45
CA ASN A 243 3.75 2.18 -7.90
C ASN A 243 3.82 2.24 -6.37
N TYR A 244 2.76 2.71 -5.72
CA TYR A 244 2.73 2.94 -4.29
C TYR A 244 2.08 1.77 -3.58
N ASP A 245 2.62 1.40 -2.43
CA ASP A 245 1.97 0.51 -1.48
C ASP A 245 1.70 1.28 -0.18
N TYR A 246 0.42 1.42 0.16
CA TYR A 246 -0.08 2.04 1.38
C TYR A 246 -0.53 0.96 2.35
N ILE A 247 0.13 0.84 3.51
CA ILE A 247 -0.28 -0.05 4.60
C ILE A 247 -0.99 0.80 5.65
N VAL A 248 -2.30 0.66 5.78
CA VAL A 248 -3.11 1.44 6.72
C VAL A 248 -3.54 0.56 7.89
N ASP A 249 -3.12 0.93 9.09
CA ASP A 249 -3.46 0.25 10.34
C ASP A 249 -4.33 1.14 11.21
N TRP A 250 -5.45 0.60 11.65
CA TRP A 250 -6.22 1.10 12.79
C TRP A 250 -5.86 0.29 14.02
N GLU A 251 -5.22 0.93 14.98
CA GLU A 251 -4.78 0.32 16.24
C GLU A 251 -5.67 0.78 17.39
N PHE A 252 -6.21 -0.18 18.14
CA PHE A 252 -6.97 0.03 19.37
C PHE A 252 -6.19 -0.55 20.54
N GLN A 253 -5.93 0.29 21.53
CA GLN A 253 -5.10 -0.06 22.68
C GLN A 253 -5.94 -0.13 23.95
N THR A 254 -5.53 -0.98 24.89
CA THR A 254 -6.25 -1.23 26.16
C THR A 254 -6.32 -0.01 27.08
N ASP A 255 -5.46 0.99 26.86
CA ASP A 255 -5.49 2.29 27.55
C ASP A 255 -6.47 3.30 26.93
N GLY A 256 -7.24 2.88 25.92
CA GLY A 256 -8.23 3.71 25.23
C GLY A 256 -7.68 4.50 24.05
N LEU A 257 -6.38 4.37 23.72
CA LEU A 257 -5.81 5.05 22.57
C LEU A 257 -6.26 4.40 21.25
N ILE A 258 -6.76 5.23 20.33
CA ILE A 258 -6.92 4.88 18.91
C ILE A 258 -5.78 5.53 18.13
N ARG A 259 -4.99 4.72 17.41
CA ARG A 259 -3.88 5.21 16.58
C ARG A 259 -4.07 4.75 15.14
N VAL A 260 -3.93 5.69 14.22
CA VAL A 260 -3.92 5.40 12.78
C VAL A 260 -2.47 5.48 12.31
N LYS A 261 -1.95 4.40 11.71
CA LYS A 261 -0.62 4.37 11.09
C LYS A 261 -0.76 4.18 9.60
N VAL A 262 0.13 4.85 8.86
CA VAL A 262 0.29 4.66 7.43
C VAL A 262 1.75 4.31 7.16
N GLY A 263 1.98 3.09 6.69
CA GLY A 263 3.26 2.65 6.14
C GLY A 263 3.30 2.91 4.64
N LEU A 264 4.46 3.36 4.15
CA LEU A 264 4.71 3.58 2.73
C LEU A 264 5.78 2.60 2.25
N SER A 265 5.46 1.87 1.19
CA SER A 265 6.38 0.97 0.49
C SER A 265 6.14 1.09 -1.03
N GLY A 266 6.59 0.09 -1.77
CA GLY A 266 6.43 0.01 -3.22
C GLY A 266 7.68 0.49 -3.95
N ILE A 267 7.45 1.14 -5.09
CA ILE A 267 8.50 1.47 -6.04
C ILE A 267 8.44 2.97 -6.35
N LEU A 268 9.60 3.63 -6.36
CA LEU A 268 9.67 5.02 -6.80
C LEU A 268 9.26 5.14 -8.27
N MET A 269 8.42 6.11 -8.59
CA MET A 269 8.25 6.53 -9.97
C MET A 269 9.45 7.39 -10.38
N VAL A 270 10.36 6.81 -11.15
CA VAL A 270 11.58 7.51 -11.56
C VAL A 270 11.36 8.31 -12.83
N LYS A 271 12.16 9.38 -12.98
CA LYS A 271 12.28 10.17 -14.19
C LYS A 271 13.55 9.78 -14.94
N GLY A 272 13.41 9.50 -16.24
CA GLY A 272 14.58 9.25 -17.08
C GLY A 272 15.42 10.51 -17.26
N THR A 273 16.74 10.38 -17.34
CA THR A 273 17.65 11.49 -17.65
C THR A 273 18.83 11.00 -18.47
N SER A 274 19.40 11.88 -19.28
CA SER A 274 20.68 11.64 -19.97
C SER A 274 21.89 11.86 -19.07
N TYR A 275 21.68 12.36 -17.85
CA TYR A 275 22.75 12.58 -16.89
C TYR A 275 23.28 11.26 -16.33
N GLU A 276 24.57 11.02 -16.50
CA GLU A 276 25.28 9.91 -15.86
C GLU A 276 26.00 10.45 -14.62
N ASN A 277 25.59 10.00 -13.43
CA ASN A 277 26.36 10.29 -12.22
C ASN A 277 27.57 9.35 -12.17
N MET A 278 28.76 9.88 -12.45
CA MET A 278 30.03 9.12 -12.43
C MET A 278 30.66 9.02 -11.03
N GLU A 279 30.08 9.70 -10.02
CA GLU A 279 30.49 9.58 -8.62
C GLU A 279 29.45 8.74 -7.87
N ALA A 280 29.57 7.41 -7.97
CA ALA A 280 28.87 6.50 -7.08
C ALA A 280 29.73 6.32 -5.81
N PHE A 281 29.13 6.58 -4.64
CA PHE A 281 29.70 6.24 -3.33
C PHE A 281 29.83 4.72 -3.13
#